data_AF-A0A5N6NII4-F1
#
_entry.id   AF-A0A5N6NII4-F1
#
_cell.length_a   1.000
_cell.length_b   1.000
_cell.length_c   1.000
_cell.angle_alpha   90.00
_cell.angle_beta   90.00
_cell.angle_gamma   90.00
#
_symmetry.space_group_name_H-M   'P 1'
#
loop_
_entity.id
_entity.type
_entity.pdbx_description
1 polymer ?
#
loop_
_entity_poly.entity_id
_entity_poly.type
_entity_poly.pdbx_seq_one_letter_code
_entity_poly.pdbx_strand_id
1 'polypeptide(L)'
;MAKYGEGDKRWIVEDRPDGANVHNWHWSETDCLEWSKNLLSKLLADQTILSGEQNLFIKTKKVEKVEGEAYVNVRKGKIIPGYELSVSINWQGEEKDSDGKSVLVADGVVEIPYISDENADEDPDVRVIVKDEGPIGRRLKDAFLEKGKNFVLEQIRVYVDAMAVNYERLITPQQLE
;
A
#
# COMPACT_ATOMS: atom_id res chain seq x y z
N MET A 1 15.04 -41.24 -27.09
CA MET A 1 14.54 -41.42 -25.70
C MET A 1 15.74 -41.72 -24.82
N ALA A 2 15.94 -40.97 -23.73
CA ALA A 2 17.03 -41.25 -22.79
C ALA A 2 16.77 -42.57 -22.05
N LYS A 3 17.82 -43.36 -21.83
CA LYS A 3 17.72 -44.63 -21.10
C LYS A 3 17.54 -44.35 -19.61
N TYR A 4 16.63 -45.08 -18.97
CA TYR A 4 16.40 -45.02 -17.52
C TYR A 4 17.71 -45.35 -16.79
N GLY A 5 18.25 -44.39 -16.03
CA GLY A 5 19.49 -44.55 -15.26
C GLY A 5 20.78 -43.98 -15.87
N GLU A 6 20.75 -43.42 -17.08
CA GLU A 6 21.89 -42.72 -17.70
C GLU A 6 21.64 -41.21 -17.77
N GLY A 7 21.60 -40.54 -16.60
CA GLY A 7 21.63 -39.09 -16.53
C GLY A 7 23.02 -38.55 -16.89
N ASP A 8 23.10 -37.58 -17.80
CA ASP A 8 24.36 -36.90 -18.15
C ASP A 8 24.96 -36.25 -16.88
N LYS A 9 26.26 -36.46 -16.61
CA LYS A 9 26.96 -35.87 -15.44
C LYS A 9 26.94 -34.34 -15.42
N ARG A 10 26.58 -33.68 -16.53
CA ARG A 10 26.35 -32.23 -16.61
C ARG A 10 24.97 -31.80 -16.12
N TRP A 11 24.05 -32.74 -15.94
CA TRP A 11 22.68 -32.52 -15.50
C TRP A 11 22.55 -33.00 -14.05
N ILE A 12 22.63 -32.06 -13.11
CA ILE A 12 22.30 -32.34 -11.71
C ILE A 12 20.78 -32.25 -11.59
N VAL A 13 20.10 -33.35 -11.87
CA VAL A 13 18.70 -33.55 -11.45
C VAL A 13 18.72 -34.69 -10.43
N GLU A 14 19.33 -34.43 -9.27
CA GLU A 14 19.10 -35.24 -8.09
C GLU A 14 17.85 -34.70 -7.40
N ASP A 15 16.81 -35.53 -7.38
CA ASP A 15 15.61 -35.31 -6.58
C ASP A 15 16.04 -35.39 -5.11
N ARG A 16 16.09 -34.25 -4.43
CA ARG A 16 16.56 -34.21 -3.04
C ARG A 16 15.43 -34.63 -2.10
N PRO A 17 15.72 -35.46 -1.08
CA PRO A 17 14.71 -35.90 -0.13
C PRO A 17 14.16 -34.77 0.77
N ASP A 18 14.81 -33.60 0.81
CA ASP A 18 14.41 -32.44 1.61
C ASP A 18 13.41 -31.51 0.88
N GLY A 19 13.16 -31.70 -0.43
CA GLY A 19 12.25 -30.87 -1.21
C GLY A 19 12.61 -29.38 -1.22
N ALA A 20 13.84 -29.04 -0.83
CA ALA A 20 14.23 -27.65 -0.61
C ALA A 20 14.26 -26.89 -1.94
N ASN A 21 13.62 -25.72 -1.99
CA ASN A 21 13.61 -24.84 -3.15
C ASN A 21 14.95 -24.11 -3.30
N VAL A 22 15.99 -24.87 -3.66
CA VAL A 22 17.35 -24.35 -3.73
C VAL A 22 17.43 -23.32 -4.85
N HIS A 23 17.84 -22.10 -4.50
CA HIS A 23 17.92 -20.93 -5.39
C HIS A 23 16.57 -20.47 -6.00
N ASN A 24 15.42 -20.79 -5.39
CA ASN A 24 14.09 -20.43 -5.91
C ASN A 24 13.86 -20.87 -7.38
N TRP A 25 14.24 -22.11 -7.69
CA TRP A 25 14.01 -22.73 -9.01
C TRP A 25 12.60 -23.27 -9.20
N HIS A 26 11.91 -23.62 -8.10
CA HIS A 26 10.49 -23.96 -8.09
C HIS A 26 9.67 -22.70 -7.80
N TRP A 27 8.50 -22.60 -8.43
CA TRP A 27 7.55 -21.50 -8.19
C TRP A 27 7.24 -21.41 -6.70
N SER A 28 7.52 -20.26 -6.10
CA SER A 28 7.17 -19.95 -4.72
C SER A 28 6.64 -18.53 -4.68
N GLU A 29 5.36 -18.43 -4.38
CA GLU A 29 4.64 -17.18 -4.22
C GLU A 29 4.48 -16.92 -2.73
N THR A 30 4.79 -15.70 -2.30
CA THR A 30 4.58 -15.26 -0.92
C THR A 30 3.43 -14.26 -0.91
N ASP A 31 2.33 -14.59 -0.22
CA ASP A 31 1.24 -13.66 0.02
C ASP A 31 1.76 -12.46 0.84
N CYS A 32 1.48 -11.26 0.34
CA CYS A 32 1.90 -9.99 0.90
C CYS A 32 0.70 -9.09 1.23
N LEU A 33 -0.53 -9.58 1.18
CA LEU A 33 -1.72 -8.76 1.42
C LEU A 33 -1.76 -8.24 2.85
N GLU A 34 -1.43 -9.09 3.82
CA GLU A 34 -1.40 -8.69 5.23
C GLU A 34 -0.26 -7.70 5.51
N TRP A 35 0.89 -7.88 4.87
CA TRP A 35 1.96 -6.89 4.94
C TRP A 35 1.54 -5.55 4.33
N SER A 36 0.85 -5.58 3.19
CA SER A 36 0.36 -4.39 2.48
C SER A 36 -0.65 -3.62 3.33
N LYS A 37 -1.59 -4.32 3.97
CA LYS A 37 -2.52 -3.74 4.96
C LYS A 37 -1.79 -3.00 6.06
N ASN A 38 -0.76 -3.62 6.64
CA ASN A 38 -0.01 -3.05 7.75
C ASN A 38 0.82 -1.84 7.32
N LEU A 39 1.51 -1.91 6.18
CA LEU A 39 2.30 -0.81 5.67
C LEU A 39 1.42 0.38 5.27
N LEU A 40 0.37 0.16 4.47
CA LEU A 40 -0.54 1.22 4.05
C LEU A 40 -1.24 1.86 5.25
N SER A 41 -1.65 1.06 6.25
CA SER A 41 -2.19 1.59 7.50
C SER A 41 -1.19 2.50 8.22
N LYS A 42 0.09 2.12 8.29
CA LYS A 42 1.13 2.94 8.91
C LYS A 42 1.40 4.24 8.16
N LEU A 43 1.39 4.21 6.82
CA LEU A 43 1.69 5.36 5.98
C LEU A 43 0.53 6.37 5.94
N LEU A 44 -0.71 5.87 5.95
CA LEU A 44 -1.88 6.69 5.65
C LEU A 44 -2.74 7.00 6.87
N ALA A 45 -2.66 6.24 7.97
CA ALA A 45 -3.49 6.48 9.14
C ALA A 45 -2.93 7.58 10.05
N ASP A 46 -3.84 8.33 10.68
CA ASP A 46 -3.55 9.36 11.69
C ASP A 46 -2.53 10.43 11.24
N GLN A 47 -2.55 10.78 9.95
CA GLN A 47 -1.65 11.77 9.35
C GLN A 47 -2.29 13.15 9.35
N THR A 48 -1.51 14.17 9.67
CA THR A 48 -1.96 15.57 9.59
C THR A 48 -1.72 16.11 8.19
N ILE A 49 -2.80 16.46 7.49
CA ILE A 49 -2.77 16.99 6.13
C ILE A 49 -2.70 18.52 6.14
N LEU A 50 -3.50 19.15 7.01
CA LEU A 50 -3.52 20.59 7.20
C LEU A 50 -3.63 20.92 8.68
N SER A 51 -2.94 21.99 9.08
CA SER A 51 -2.93 22.48 10.46
C SER A 51 -2.96 24.01 10.50
N GLY A 52 -4.13 24.58 10.26
CA GLY A 52 -4.41 26.01 10.47
C GLY A 52 -4.36 26.89 9.21
N GLU A 53 -4.10 26.33 8.03
CA GLU A 53 -4.19 27.09 6.77
C GLU A 53 -5.66 27.50 6.54
N GLN A 54 -5.92 28.80 6.46
CA GLN A 54 -7.28 29.37 6.40
C GLN A 54 -8.23 28.94 7.54
N ASN A 55 -7.68 28.67 8.72
CA ASN A 55 -8.38 28.09 9.88
C ASN A 55 -8.90 26.66 9.69
N LEU A 56 -8.44 25.95 8.65
CA LEU A 56 -8.81 24.57 8.37
C LEU A 56 -7.75 23.62 8.94
N PHE A 57 -8.24 22.52 9.51
CA PHE A 57 -7.42 21.43 10.01
C PHE A 57 -7.96 20.14 9.42
N ILE A 58 -7.09 19.35 8.82
CA ILE A 58 -7.47 18.11 8.14
C ILE A 58 -6.53 17.02 8.58
N LYS A 59 -7.09 15.87 8.95
CA LYS A 59 -6.34 14.67 9.27
C LYS A 59 -6.96 13.44 8.63
N THR A 60 -6.12 12.49 8.24
CA THR A 60 -6.59 11.12 8.03
C THR A 60 -6.85 10.46 9.39
N LYS A 61 -7.73 9.47 9.39
CA LYS A 61 -8.07 8.63 10.54
C LYS A 61 -7.60 7.22 10.24
N LYS A 62 -8.49 6.23 10.35
CA LYS A 62 -8.21 4.83 10.09
C LYS A 62 -8.33 4.51 8.59
N VAL A 63 -7.43 3.66 8.09
CA VAL A 63 -7.63 2.93 6.84
C VAL A 63 -8.76 1.92 7.02
N GLU A 64 -9.85 2.14 6.31
CA GLU A 64 -11.07 1.33 6.42
C GLU A 64 -10.92 0.00 5.71
N LYS A 65 -10.35 0.03 4.50
CA LYS A 65 -10.22 -1.12 3.62
C LYS A 65 -8.91 -1.09 2.87
N VAL A 66 -8.32 -2.27 2.73
CA VAL A 66 -7.29 -2.62 1.75
C VAL A 66 -7.70 -3.99 1.24
N GLU A 67 -8.25 -4.00 0.03
CA GLU A 67 -8.86 -5.17 -0.62
C GLU A 67 -8.13 -5.45 -1.93
N GLY A 68 -8.17 -6.70 -2.39
CA GLY A 68 -7.47 -7.15 -3.59
C GLY A 68 -6.40 -8.17 -3.26
N GLU A 69 -5.35 -8.21 -4.08
CA GLU A 69 -4.25 -9.16 -3.98
C GLU A 69 -2.90 -8.45 -3.97
N ALA A 70 -1.96 -9.02 -3.21
CA ALA A 70 -0.58 -8.61 -3.23
C ALA A 70 0.28 -9.83 -2.93
N TYR A 71 1.26 -10.09 -3.78
CA TYR A 71 2.17 -11.21 -3.65
C TYR A 71 3.53 -10.85 -4.20
N VAL A 72 4.53 -11.64 -3.81
CA VAL A 72 5.88 -11.55 -4.35
C VAL A 72 6.32 -12.92 -4.83
N ASN A 73 6.80 -12.96 -6.06
CA ASN A 73 7.45 -14.10 -6.66
C ASN A 73 8.95 -13.85 -6.77
N VAL A 74 9.76 -14.86 -6.48
CA VAL A 74 11.22 -14.77 -6.68
C VAL A 74 11.64 -15.74 -7.77
N ARG A 75 12.24 -15.21 -8.83
CA ARG A 75 12.73 -16.01 -9.96
C ARG A 75 14.12 -15.58 -10.37
N LYS A 76 15.07 -16.53 -10.40
CA LYS A 76 16.48 -16.27 -10.75
C LYS A 76 17.09 -15.13 -9.91
N GLY A 77 16.76 -15.07 -8.62
CA GLY A 77 17.22 -14.01 -7.70
C GLY A 77 16.61 -12.64 -7.95
N LYS A 78 15.60 -12.52 -8.82
CA LYS A 78 14.83 -11.28 -9.02
C LYS A 78 13.50 -11.37 -8.30
N ILE A 79 13.19 -10.32 -7.56
CA ILE A 79 11.89 -10.08 -6.95
C ILE A 79 10.94 -9.60 -8.05
N ILE A 80 9.76 -10.20 -8.12
CA ILE A 80 8.69 -9.85 -9.04
C ILE A 80 7.45 -9.62 -8.16
N PRO A 81 7.17 -8.37 -7.78
CA PRO A 81 5.93 -8.05 -7.09
C PRO A 81 4.76 -8.19 -8.08
N GLY A 82 3.62 -8.66 -7.57
CA GLY A 82 2.33 -8.54 -8.24
C GLY A 82 1.33 -8.02 -7.22
N TYR A 83 0.58 -6.98 -7.56
CA TYR A 83 -0.44 -6.44 -6.68
C TYR A 83 -1.52 -5.73 -7.47
N GLU A 84 -2.76 -5.89 -7.02
CA GLU A 84 -3.90 -5.12 -7.45
C GLU A 84 -4.73 -4.81 -6.21
N LEU A 85 -4.67 -3.56 -5.74
CA LEU A 85 -5.28 -3.14 -4.48
C LEU A 85 -6.27 -1.99 -4.67
N SER A 86 -7.33 -2.03 -3.88
CA SER A 86 -8.24 -0.92 -3.62
C SER A 86 -8.13 -0.51 -2.16
N VAL A 87 -7.98 0.79 -1.91
CA VAL A 87 -7.75 1.34 -0.56
C VAL A 87 -8.79 2.41 -0.23
N SER A 88 -9.36 2.34 0.96
CA SER A 88 -10.30 3.36 1.48
C SER A 88 -9.83 3.87 2.84
N ILE A 89 -9.78 5.19 3.01
CA ILE A 89 -9.23 5.86 4.19
C ILE A 89 -10.25 6.87 4.71
N ASN A 90 -10.61 6.80 5.98
CA ASN A 90 -11.45 7.84 6.58
C ASN A 90 -10.62 9.09 6.85
N TRP A 91 -11.18 10.27 6.59
CA TRP A 91 -10.58 11.55 6.95
C TRP A 91 -11.58 12.44 7.69
N GLN A 92 -11.07 13.40 8.44
CA GLN A 92 -11.85 14.40 9.13
C GLN A 92 -11.23 15.77 8.95
N GLY A 93 -12.08 16.74 8.62
CA GLY A 93 -11.74 18.15 8.57
C GLY A 93 -12.50 18.93 9.64
N GLU A 94 -11.87 19.95 10.18
CA GLU A 94 -12.50 20.90 11.09
C GLU A 94 -12.09 22.33 10.73
N GLU A 95 -13.03 23.26 10.90
CA GLU A 95 -12.75 24.70 10.85
C GLU A 95 -12.77 25.24 12.29
N LYS A 96 -11.71 25.95 12.67
CA LYS A 96 -11.58 26.56 14.00
C LYS A 96 -11.82 28.05 13.94
N ASP A 97 -12.39 28.62 15.00
CA ASP A 97 -12.45 30.06 15.17
C ASP A 97 -11.11 30.66 15.64
N SER A 98 -11.09 31.98 15.82
CA SER A 98 -9.94 32.73 16.36
C SER A 98 -9.52 32.28 17.77
N ASP A 99 -10.40 31.62 18.52
CA ASP A 99 -10.14 31.11 19.86
C ASP A 99 -9.68 29.64 19.85
N GLY A 100 -9.51 29.05 18.66
CA GLY A 100 -9.04 27.67 18.48
C GLY A 100 -10.11 26.61 18.76
N LYS A 101 -11.38 26.99 18.85
CA LYS A 101 -12.49 26.05 19.07
C LYS A 101 -12.99 25.54 17.73
N SER A 102 -13.16 24.22 17.62
CA SER A 102 -13.77 23.61 16.43
C SER A 102 -15.23 24.06 16.32
N VAL A 103 -15.53 24.84 15.29
CA VAL A 103 -16.88 25.39 15.05
C VAL A 103 -17.68 24.43 14.17
N LEU A 104 -17.01 23.84 13.18
CA LEU A 104 -17.61 22.90 12.24
C LEU A 104 -16.67 21.73 11.98
N VAL A 105 -17.23 20.55 11.83
CA VAL A 105 -16.52 19.29 11.58
C VAL A 105 -17.21 18.56 10.44
N ALA A 106 -16.44 18.07 9.48
CA ALA A 106 -16.91 17.20 8.43
C ALA A 106 -16.05 15.94 8.37
N ASP A 107 -16.70 14.80 8.16
CA ASP A 107 -16.04 13.53 7.92
C ASP A 107 -16.17 13.15 6.45
N GLY A 108 -15.19 12.40 5.95
CA GLY A 108 -15.16 11.96 4.57
C GLY A 108 -14.34 10.68 4.40
N VAL A 109 -14.25 10.24 3.15
CA VAL A 109 -13.49 9.06 2.73
C VAL A 109 -12.61 9.43 1.54
N VAL A 110 -11.37 8.97 1.54
CA VAL A 110 -10.50 8.95 0.37
C VAL A 110 -10.50 7.52 -0.17
N GLU A 111 -10.80 7.37 -1.46
CA GLU A 111 -10.76 6.08 -2.16
C GLU A 111 -9.67 6.11 -3.23
N ILE A 112 -8.86 5.06 -3.26
CA ILE A 112 -7.88 4.80 -4.31
C ILE A 112 -8.28 3.45 -4.90
N PRO A 113 -9.09 3.44 -5.98
CA PRO A 113 -9.77 2.23 -6.44
C PRO A 113 -8.83 1.25 -7.14
N TYR A 114 -7.66 1.71 -7.61
CA TYR A 114 -6.76 0.90 -8.41
C TYR A 114 -5.29 1.29 -8.15
N ILE A 115 -4.60 0.46 -7.38
CA ILE A 115 -3.14 0.47 -7.19
C ILE A 115 -2.63 -0.84 -7.76
N SER A 116 -1.93 -0.79 -8.90
CA SER A 116 -1.51 -1.98 -9.64
C SER A 116 -0.03 -1.94 -9.99
N ASP A 117 0.63 -3.11 -10.03
CA ASP A 117 2.01 -3.22 -10.49
C ASP A 117 2.16 -2.88 -11.99
N GLU A 118 1.09 -3.04 -12.78
CA GLU A 118 1.06 -2.64 -14.18
C GLU A 118 1.17 -1.12 -14.39
N ASN A 119 0.82 -0.34 -13.37
CA ASN A 119 0.81 1.13 -13.37
C ASN A 119 1.72 1.69 -12.26
N ALA A 120 2.77 0.95 -11.87
CA ALA A 120 3.62 1.31 -10.74
C ALA A 120 4.35 2.67 -10.90
N ASP A 121 4.57 3.12 -12.14
CA ASP A 121 5.21 4.39 -12.48
C ASP A 121 4.22 5.55 -12.71
N GLU A 122 2.92 5.30 -12.55
CA GLU A 122 1.85 6.28 -12.73
C GLU A 122 1.19 6.65 -11.39
N ASP A 123 0.59 7.85 -11.35
CA ASP A 123 -0.21 8.27 -10.20
C ASP A 123 -1.62 7.64 -10.29
N PRO A 124 -2.07 6.91 -9.26
CA PRO A 124 -3.41 6.32 -9.28
C PRO A 124 -4.51 7.38 -9.16
N ASP A 125 -5.73 6.99 -9.52
CA ASP A 125 -6.91 7.81 -9.26
C ASP A 125 -7.13 7.96 -7.75
N VAL A 126 -7.39 9.20 -7.30
CA VAL A 126 -7.65 9.50 -5.88
C VAL A 126 -8.96 10.27 -5.81
N ARG A 127 -9.96 9.63 -5.18
CA ARG A 127 -11.30 10.19 -5.03
C ARG A 127 -11.51 10.65 -3.59
N VAL A 128 -11.74 11.93 -3.42
CA VAL A 128 -12.06 12.52 -2.11
C VAL A 128 -13.56 12.75 -2.01
N ILE A 129 -14.18 12.10 -1.04
CA ILE A 129 -15.61 12.15 -0.76
C ILE A 129 -15.79 12.79 0.62
N VAL A 130 -16.78 13.66 0.76
CA VAL A 130 -17.21 14.24 2.03
C VAL A 130 -18.64 13.76 2.31
N LYS A 131 -18.95 13.41 3.56
CA LYS A 131 -20.28 12.87 3.92
C LYS A 131 -21.36 13.95 3.89
N ASP A 132 -21.00 15.18 4.21
CA ASP A 132 -21.88 16.35 4.14
C ASP A 132 -21.37 17.29 3.04
N GLU A 133 -22.15 17.47 1.96
CA GLU A 133 -21.82 18.38 0.87
C GLU A 133 -22.25 19.84 1.11
N GLY A 134 -22.51 20.22 2.36
CA GLY A 134 -22.68 21.61 2.75
C GLY A 134 -21.47 22.49 2.41
N PRO A 135 -21.60 23.82 2.53
CA PRO A 135 -20.54 24.77 2.15
C PRO A 135 -19.17 24.47 2.79
N ILE A 136 -19.15 24.09 4.07
CA ILE A 136 -17.91 23.73 4.77
C ILE A 136 -17.35 22.39 4.29
N GLY A 137 -18.20 21.38 4.09
CA GLY A 137 -17.76 20.07 3.62
C GLY A 137 -17.11 20.15 2.24
N ARG A 138 -17.67 20.95 1.33
CA ARG A 138 -17.06 21.26 0.03
C ARG A 138 -15.72 21.95 0.19
N ARG A 139 -15.63 22.98 1.03
CA ARG A 139 -14.38 23.70 1.29
C ARG A 139 -13.29 22.80 1.86
N LEU A 140 -13.63 21.91 2.81
CA LEU A 140 -12.70 20.93 3.37
C LEU A 140 -12.28 19.88 2.34
N LYS A 141 -13.21 19.42 1.50
CA LYS A 141 -12.89 18.52 0.38
C LYS A 141 -11.93 19.17 -0.61
N ASP A 142 -12.17 20.42 -0.99
CA ASP A 142 -11.32 21.16 -1.92
C ASP A 142 -9.91 21.37 -1.32
N ALA A 143 -9.84 21.73 -0.04
CA ALA A 143 -8.57 21.84 0.69
C ALA A 143 -7.82 20.49 0.77
N PHE A 144 -8.54 19.38 0.97
CA PHE A 144 -7.95 18.04 0.91
C PHE A 144 -7.43 17.73 -0.50
N LEU A 145 -8.19 18.05 -1.54
CA LEU A 145 -7.75 17.82 -2.94
C LEU A 145 -6.49 18.60 -3.28
N GLU A 146 -6.35 19.84 -2.78
CA GLU A 146 -5.18 20.67 -3.04
C GLU A 146 -3.91 20.16 -2.34
N LYS A 147 -4.02 19.69 -1.09
CA LYS A 147 -2.86 19.37 -0.24
C LYS A 147 -2.74 17.89 0.10
N GLY A 148 -3.85 17.28 0.49
CA GLY A 148 -3.95 15.88 0.87
C GLY A 148 -3.78 14.91 -0.30
N LYS A 149 -4.21 15.27 -1.52
CA LYS A 149 -4.01 14.40 -2.69
C LYS A 149 -2.54 14.10 -2.93
N ASN A 150 -1.67 15.12 -2.93
CA ASN A 150 -0.25 14.93 -3.18
C ASN A 150 0.41 14.08 -2.07
N PHE A 151 0.03 14.31 -0.81
CA PHE A 151 0.46 13.47 0.30
C PHE A 151 0.09 11.99 0.09
N VAL A 152 -1.16 11.71 -0.28
CA VAL A 152 -1.62 10.33 -0.53
C VAL A 152 -0.82 9.68 -1.66
N LEU A 153 -0.59 10.39 -2.76
CA LEU A 153 0.21 9.89 -3.89
C LEU A 153 1.65 9.57 -3.47
N GLU A 154 2.28 10.44 -2.68
CA GLU A 154 3.62 10.19 -2.14
C GLU A 154 3.67 8.93 -1.27
N GLN A 155 2.67 8.72 -0.40
CA GLN A 155 2.62 7.51 0.43
C GLN A 155 2.40 6.24 -0.40
N ILE A 156 1.63 6.31 -1.49
CA ILE A 156 1.46 5.17 -2.40
C ILE A 156 2.78 4.84 -3.10
N ARG A 157 3.54 5.85 -3.54
CA ARG A 157 4.87 5.62 -4.13
C ARG A 157 5.83 4.94 -3.14
N VAL A 158 5.79 5.33 -1.86
CA VAL A 158 6.56 4.64 -0.80
C VAL A 158 6.15 3.17 -0.67
N TYR A 159 4.86 2.85 -0.79
CA TYR A 159 4.39 1.47 -0.80
C TYR A 159 4.90 0.69 -2.03
N VAL A 160 4.81 1.28 -3.23
CA VAL A 160 5.29 0.68 -4.49
C VAL A 160 6.79 0.38 -4.42
N ASP A 161 7.59 1.36 -3.98
CA ASP A 161 9.03 1.19 -3.79
C ASP A 161 9.33 0.08 -2.77
N ALA A 162 8.54 0.00 -1.71
CA ALA A 162 8.71 -1.03 -0.70
C ALA A 162 8.41 -2.44 -1.24
N MET A 163 7.38 -2.60 -2.08
CA MET A 163 7.09 -3.87 -2.77
C MET A 163 8.22 -4.29 -3.71
N ALA A 164 8.89 -3.33 -4.37
CA ALA A 164 9.97 -3.61 -5.30
C ALA A 164 11.30 -4.02 -4.60
N VAL A 165 11.55 -3.55 -3.37
CA VAL A 165 12.88 -3.65 -2.73
C VAL A 165 12.91 -4.53 -1.48
N ASN A 166 11.85 -4.61 -0.68
CA ASN A 166 11.94 -5.09 0.71
C ASN A 166 11.55 -6.56 0.94
N TYR A 167 11.69 -7.45 -0.05
CA TYR A 167 11.33 -8.87 0.11
C TYR A 167 12.02 -9.54 1.32
N GLU A 168 13.30 -9.25 1.59
CA GLU A 168 14.03 -9.85 2.72
C GLU A 168 13.36 -9.56 4.08
N ARG A 169 12.65 -8.42 4.22
CA ARG A 169 11.90 -8.06 5.43
C ARG A 169 10.50 -8.69 5.49
N LEU A 170 9.99 -9.24 4.39
CA LEU A 170 8.69 -9.93 4.31
C LEU A 170 8.76 -11.36 4.85
N ILE A 171 9.92 -12.02 4.74
CA ILE A 171 10.14 -13.44 5.06
C ILE A 171 10.85 -13.68 6.39
N THR A 172 11.53 -12.70 6.97
CA THR A 172 12.00 -12.82 8.37
C THR A 172 10.92 -12.28 9.31
N PRO A 173 10.22 -13.15 10.09
CA PRO A 173 9.58 -12.66 11.30
C PRO A 173 10.66 -11.97 12.11
N GLN A 174 10.35 -10.79 12.63
CA GLN A 174 11.20 -10.02 13.52
C GLN A 174 11.89 -10.93 14.54
N GLN A 175 13.19 -11.19 14.34
CA GLN A 175 14.11 -11.26 15.47
C GLN A 175 14.35 -9.81 15.90
N LEU A 176 13.34 -9.22 16.56
CA LEU A 176 13.51 -8.00 17.33
C LEU A 176 13.40 -8.41 18.80
N GLU A 177 14.54 -8.78 19.37
CA GLU A 177 14.88 -8.45 20.77
C GLU A 177 15.47 -7.03 20.81
#